data_AF-A0A2R5GEM5-F1
#
_entry.id   AF-A0A2R5GEM5-F1
#
_cell.length_a   1.000
_cell.length_b   1.000
_cell.length_c   1.000
_cell.angle_alpha   90.00
_cell.angle_beta   90.00
_cell.angle_gamma   90.00
#
_symmetry.space_group_name_H-M   'P 1'
#
loop_
_entity.id
_entity.type
_entity.pdbx_description
1 polymer ?
#
loop_
_entity_poly.entity_id
_entity_poly.type
_entity_poly.pdbx_seq_one_letter_code
_entity_poly.pdbx_strand_id
1 'polypeptide(L)'
;MSKRARPETDAASVDESCIEVYKVFFASVSTGESKVDEDRAMAAIVRAARSFREARAAARERADTGTVAQVKFIMVAPVLSPLVAKLKRQAAAEGIAPEDLGAKFGTLAQVQGAFALGVGTGERWRRPGENHENVQMHRAGLGHLVQTQYGDDDGILRIGELRVVDVPASDSLRKKTGAHFVVCVRGPVVNQDKPGFCGADYASNGAEATLEGAYLSMFEAVAVRADDATRARMDAKREITQAKRRKQDTEDLIRIMRAAHSCVDRGLVDRLGLCNVTLAQLEAVLGAGIPVASVQNELSAWDMRSARASGKFGGTLQYCQDHGIAFIAIKTFGGTAFRKDPSGFKGLEQRFPLAAREDMSPFALWLACSAQKWPCLVHVPGATQIAHVLDCQRAAISLVSAVAEDSAFEQVFDSVS
;
A
#
# COMPACT_ATOMS: atom_id res chain seq x y z
N MET A 1 -2.63 32.32 -38.83
CA MET A 1 -3.25 31.12 -38.26
C MET A 1 -3.27 31.25 -36.74
N SER A 2 -4.44 31.60 -36.19
CA SER A 2 -4.65 31.85 -34.77
C SER A 2 -4.63 30.53 -33.98
N LYS A 3 -3.79 30.45 -32.95
CA LYS A 3 -3.80 29.33 -31.98
C LYS A 3 -5.10 29.44 -31.17
N ARG A 4 -6.09 28.60 -31.50
CA ARG A 4 -7.29 28.41 -30.67
C ARG A 4 -6.85 27.99 -29.26
N ALA A 5 -7.13 28.85 -28.29
CA ALA A 5 -7.10 28.48 -26.88
C ALA A 5 -8.04 27.27 -26.68
N ARG A 6 -7.53 26.20 -26.06
CA ARG A 6 -8.38 25.09 -25.61
C ARG A 6 -9.26 25.62 -24.49
N PRO A 7 -10.58 25.35 -24.51
CA PRO A 7 -11.44 25.70 -23.39
C PRO A 7 -10.97 24.94 -22.14
N GLU A 8 -10.75 25.68 -21.06
CA GLU A 8 -10.62 25.15 -19.70
C GLU A 8 -11.96 24.52 -19.31
N THR A 9 -12.10 23.22 -19.55
CA THR A 9 -13.17 22.44 -18.93
C THR A 9 -12.72 22.04 -17.53
N ASP A 10 -12.84 22.97 -16.59
CA ASP A 10 -12.72 22.73 -15.15
C ASP A 10 -14.02 22.10 -14.63
N ALA A 11 -14.19 20.82 -14.93
CA ALA A 11 -14.87 19.91 -14.02
C ALA A 11 -13.84 18.82 -13.74
N ALA A 12 -13.26 18.83 -12.55
CA ALA A 12 -12.32 17.83 -12.09
C ALA A 12 -13.04 16.47 -12.08
N SER A 13 -13.05 15.78 -13.22
CA SER A 13 -13.46 14.38 -13.29
C SER A 13 -12.58 13.66 -12.28
N VAL A 14 -13.21 13.14 -11.21
CA VAL A 14 -12.49 12.37 -10.20
C VAL A 14 -11.83 11.21 -10.93
N ASP A 15 -10.51 11.18 -10.88
CA ASP A 15 -9.73 10.07 -11.41
C ASP A 15 -10.05 8.85 -10.55
N GLU A 16 -10.99 8.03 -11.00
CA GLU A 16 -11.47 6.82 -10.31
C GLU A 16 -10.32 5.85 -9.99
N SER A 17 -9.18 5.97 -10.66
CA SER A 17 -7.97 5.20 -10.34
C SER A 17 -7.36 5.52 -8.96
N CYS A 18 -7.85 6.56 -8.28
CA CYS A 18 -7.42 6.94 -6.93
C CYS A 18 -8.27 6.33 -5.80
N ILE A 19 -9.35 5.59 -6.11
CA ILE A 19 -10.21 5.00 -5.07
C ILE A 19 -9.52 3.75 -4.53
N GLU A 20 -8.76 3.92 -3.45
CA GLU A 20 -8.22 2.78 -2.72
C GLU A 20 -9.32 2.01 -1.97
N VAL A 21 -9.26 0.69 -2.09
CA VAL A 21 -10.13 -0.24 -1.36
C VAL A 21 -9.38 -0.77 -0.15
N TYR A 22 -9.76 -0.30 1.04
CA TYR A 22 -9.20 -0.76 2.29
C TYR A 22 -9.83 -2.08 2.72
N LYS A 23 -9.03 -3.12 2.88
CA LYS A 23 -9.49 -4.46 3.29
C LYS A 23 -9.50 -4.59 4.80
N VAL A 24 -10.63 -4.99 5.36
CA VAL A 24 -10.82 -5.20 6.79
C VAL A 24 -11.09 -6.68 7.01
N PHE A 25 -10.23 -7.35 7.77
CA PHE A 25 -10.47 -8.74 8.13
C PHE A 25 -11.00 -8.80 9.55
N PHE A 26 -12.09 -9.54 9.78
CA PHE A 26 -12.67 -9.63 11.12
C PHE A 26 -13.13 -11.05 11.44
N ALA A 27 -13.08 -11.42 12.72
CA ALA A 27 -13.67 -12.66 13.20
C ALA A 27 -15.13 -12.42 13.58
N SER A 28 -15.93 -13.48 13.54
CA SER A 28 -17.28 -13.42 14.09
C SER A 28 -17.23 -13.16 15.60
N VAL A 29 -17.84 -12.06 16.02
CA VAL A 29 -18.00 -11.66 17.42
C VAL A 29 -19.07 -12.53 18.08
N SER A 30 -18.76 -13.02 19.28
CA SER A 30 -19.66 -13.77 20.17
C SER A 30 -20.15 -15.16 19.74
N THR A 31 -19.77 -15.70 18.58
CA THR A 31 -20.18 -17.06 18.15
C THR A 31 -19.37 -18.19 18.78
N GLY A 32 -18.15 -17.92 19.26
CA GLY A 32 -17.35 -18.89 19.99
C GLY A 32 -17.83 -19.05 21.44
N GLU A 33 -17.08 -18.49 22.38
CA GLU A 33 -17.26 -18.75 23.81
C GLU A 33 -18.51 -18.14 24.42
N SER A 34 -18.94 -17.04 23.82
CA SER A 34 -20.18 -16.37 24.18
C SER A 34 -21.41 -17.16 23.75
N LYS A 35 -21.26 -18.21 22.92
CA LYS A 35 -22.30 -19.14 22.46
C LYS A 35 -23.48 -18.48 21.75
N VAL A 36 -23.30 -17.31 21.15
CA VAL A 36 -24.38 -16.69 20.36
C VAL A 36 -24.67 -17.59 19.16
N ASP A 37 -25.97 -17.82 18.91
CA ASP A 37 -26.42 -18.60 17.75
C ASP A 37 -25.81 -18.06 16.45
N GLU A 38 -25.24 -18.97 15.67
CA GLU A 38 -24.49 -18.61 14.47
C GLU A 38 -25.36 -17.92 13.44
N ASP A 39 -26.61 -18.37 13.24
CA ASP A 39 -27.49 -17.80 12.21
C ASP A 39 -27.91 -16.37 12.60
N ARG A 40 -28.17 -16.13 13.89
CA ARG A 40 -28.40 -14.78 14.43
C ARG A 40 -27.16 -13.88 14.33
N ALA A 41 -25.97 -14.42 14.60
CA ALA A 41 -24.73 -13.65 14.49
C ALA A 41 -24.43 -13.25 13.05
N MET A 42 -24.65 -14.16 12.07
CA MET A 42 -24.50 -13.83 10.65
C MET A 42 -25.54 -12.78 10.22
N ALA A 43 -26.78 -12.88 10.72
CA ALA A 43 -27.82 -11.92 10.39
C ALA A 43 -27.46 -10.51 10.90
N ALA A 44 -26.91 -10.42 12.13
CA ALA A 44 -26.42 -9.16 12.68
C ALA A 44 -25.26 -8.56 11.85
N ILE A 45 -24.32 -9.38 11.35
CA ILE A 45 -23.25 -8.91 10.44
C ILE A 45 -23.85 -8.32 9.16
N VAL A 46 -24.79 -9.05 8.53
CA VAL A 46 -25.41 -8.65 7.26
C VAL A 46 -26.21 -7.36 7.41
N ARG A 47 -26.99 -7.20 8.50
CA ARG A 47 -27.72 -5.97 8.78
C ARG A 47 -26.77 -4.79 9.05
N ALA A 48 -25.76 -4.98 9.89
CA ALA A 48 -24.75 -3.95 10.14
C ALA A 48 -24.02 -3.52 8.85
N ALA A 49 -23.68 -4.47 7.97
CA ALA A 49 -23.03 -4.18 6.70
C ALA A 49 -23.95 -3.40 5.74
N ARG A 50 -25.25 -3.70 5.72
CA ARG A 50 -26.24 -2.94 4.94
C ARG A 50 -26.36 -1.50 5.45
N SER A 51 -26.61 -1.33 6.76
CA SER A 51 -26.73 0.00 7.38
C SER A 51 -25.48 0.84 7.16
N PHE A 52 -24.30 0.23 7.31
CA PHE A 52 -23.04 0.88 7.00
C PHE A 52 -22.97 1.32 5.52
N ARG A 53 -23.32 0.44 4.57
CA ARG A 53 -23.28 0.77 3.14
C ARG A 53 -24.21 1.93 2.79
N GLU A 54 -25.42 1.93 3.32
CA GLU A 54 -26.40 3.01 3.13
C GLU A 54 -25.87 4.34 3.69
N ALA A 55 -25.34 4.33 4.91
CA ALA A 55 -24.74 5.50 5.53
C ALA A 55 -23.54 6.05 4.71
N ARG A 56 -22.71 5.15 4.16
CA ARG A 56 -21.57 5.52 3.30
C ARG A 56 -22.00 6.06 1.94
N ALA A 57 -23.03 5.50 1.33
CA ALA A 57 -23.61 6.04 0.09
C ALA A 57 -24.10 7.48 0.31
N ALA A 58 -24.87 7.71 1.37
CA ALA A 58 -25.34 9.04 1.75
C ALA A 58 -24.19 10.01 2.14
N ALA A 59 -23.08 9.51 2.69
CA ALA A 59 -21.89 10.32 2.94
C ALA A 59 -21.17 10.72 1.65
N ARG A 60 -21.09 9.81 0.66
CA ARG A 60 -20.49 10.08 -0.65
C ARG A 60 -21.26 11.13 -1.45
N GLU A 61 -22.58 11.11 -1.37
CA GLU A 61 -23.43 12.11 -2.04
C GLU A 61 -23.27 13.52 -1.44
N ARG A 62 -22.98 13.62 -0.13
CA ARG A 62 -22.79 14.90 0.57
C ARG A 62 -21.36 15.45 0.51
N ALA A 63 -20.37 14.57 0.42
CA ALA A 63 -18.97 14.97 0.40
C ALA A 63 -18.58 15.50 -0.98
N ASP A 64 -17.75 16.55 -1.00
CA ASP A 64 -17.05 16.95 -2.21
C ASP A 64 -16.23 15.74 -2.69
N THR A 65 -16.50 15.30 -3.91
CA THR A 65 -16.33 13.92 -4.38
C THR A 65 -14.86 13.46 -4.23
N GLY A 66 -14.64 12.41 -3.43
CA GLY A 66 -13.34 11.70 -3.35
C GLY A 66 -12.70 11.54 -1.98
N THR A 67 -13.26 12.10 -0.90
CA THR A 67 -12.71 11.95 0.47
C THR A 67 -13.15 10.67 1.18
N VAL A 68 -14.18 10.00 0.66
CA VAL A 68 -14.85 8.87 1.32
C VAL A 68 -14.28 7.55 0.80
N ALA A 69 -13.44 6.90 1.62
CA ALA A 69 -12.77 5.65 1.31
C ALA A 69 -13.73 4.51 0.94
N GLN A 70 -13.30 3.60 0.06
CA GLN A 70 -14.00 2.32 -0.12
C GLN A 70 -13.44 1.31 0.88
N VAL A 71 -14.33 0.63 1.61
CA VAL A 71 -13.96 -0.34 2.64
C VAL A 71 -14.60 -1.67 2.29
N LYS A 72 -13.78 -2.72 2.22
CA LYS A 72 -14.22 -4.10 1.99
C LYS A 72 -14.06 -4.91 3.27
N PHE A 73 -15.16 -5.43 3.80
CA PHE A 73 -15.14 -6.28 4.99
C PHE A 73 -15.04 -7.76 4.60
N ILE A 74 -14.17 -8.50 5.27
CA ILE A 74 -13.92 -9.91 4.99
C ILE A 74 -13.92 -10.68 6.30
N MET A 75 -14.98 -11.46 6.53
CA MET A 75 -15.02 -12.35 7.68
C MET A 75 -13.99 -13.47 7.52
N VAL A 76 -13.22 -13.75 8.56
CA VAL A 76 -12.29 -14.88 8.64
C VAL A 76 -12.83 -15.86 9.65
N ALA A 77 -12.88 -17.14 9.26
CA ALA A 77 -13.30 -18.23 10.13
C ALA A 77 -12.36 -19.44 9.98
N PRO A 78 -12.26 -20.30 11.00
CA PRO A 78 -11.48 -21.54 10.91
C PRO A 78 -11.91 -22.43 9.75
N VAL A 79 -10.98 -23.23 9.23
CA VAL A 79 -11.23 -24.18 8.13
C VAL A 79 -12.39 -25.10 8.51
N LEU A 80 -13.29 -25.36 7.55
CA LEU A 80 -14.53 -26.14 7.73
C LEU A 80 -15.62 -25.49 8.58
N SER A 81 -15.45 -24.25 9.05
CA SER A 81 -16.51 -23.54 9.76
C SER A 81 -17.75 -23.33 8.89
N PRO A 82 -18.97 -23.65 9.38
CA PRO A 82 -20.22 -23.40 8.65
C PRO A 82 -20.49 -21.90 8.47
N LEU A 83 -19.87 -21.04 9.27
CA LEU A 83 -20.06 -19.58 9.27
C LEU A 83 -19.82 -18.96 7.89
N VAL A 84 -18.81 -19.43 7.14
CA VAL A 84 -18.50 -18.90 5.81
C VAL A 84 -19.67 -19.13 4.84
N ALA A 85 -20.24 -20.33 4.84
CA ALA A 85 -21.37 -20.67 3.98
C ALA A 85 -22.65 -19.95 4.41
N LYS A 86 -22.89 -19.85 5.73
CA LYS A 86 -24.03 -19.11 6.30
C LYS A 86 -23.96 -17.62 5.93
N LEU A 87 -22.82 -16.96 6.15
CA LEU A 87 -22.65 -15.54 5.83
C LEU A 87 -22.87 -15.28 4.34
N LYS A 88 -22.25 -16.06 3.46
CA LYS A 88 -22.40 -15.90 2.00
C LYS A 88 -23.87 -16.03 1.57
N ARG A 89 -24.60 -17.01 2.11
CA ARG A 89 -26.01 -17.21 1.81
C ARG A 89 -26.87 -16.03 2.25
N GLN A 90 -26.69 -15.58 3.49
CA GLN A 90 -27.47 -14.46 4.04
C GLN A 90 -27.13 -13.13 3.37
N ALA A 91 -25.85 -12.86 3.09
CA ALA A 91 -25.42 -11.67 2.35
C ALA A 91 -26.02 -11.64 0.93
N ALA A 92 -26.02 -12.78 0.23
CA ALA A 92 -26.62 -12.90 -1.10
C ALA A 92 -28.14 -12.69 -1.07
N ALA A 93 -28.84 -13.25 -0.06
CA ALA A 93 -30.27 -13.06 0.13
C ALA A 93 -30.65 -11.59 0.33
N GLU A 94 -29.73 -10.79 0.85
CA GLU A 94 -29.92 -9.37 1.17
C GLU A 94 -29.29 -8.42 0.14
N GLY A 95 -28.85 -8.96 -1.01
CA GLY A 95 -28.27 -8.16 -2.10
C GLY A 95 -26.98 -7.44 -1.72
N ILE A 96 -26.19 -8.00 -0.79
CA ILE A 96 -24.86 -7.49 -0.45
C ILE A 96 -23.83 -8.16 -1.36
N ALA A 97 -23.10 -7.35 -2.11
CA ALA A 97 -22.14 -7.84 -3.07
C ALA A 97 -20.86 -8.37 -2.37
N PRO A 98 -20.19 -9.41 -2.92
CA PRO A 98 -18.97 -9.98 -2.32
C PRO A 98 -17.78 -9.00 -2.18
N GLU A 99 -17.82 -7.90 -2.92
CA GLU A 99 -16.90 -6.76 -2.81
C GLU A 99 -17.13 -5.89 -1.57
N ASP A 100 -18.35 -5.86 -1.03
CA ASP A 100 -18.69 -5.11 0.19
C ASP A 100 -18.50 -6.00 1.43
N LEU A 101 -18.97 -7.25 1.37
CA LEU A 101 -18.91 -8.23 2.45
C LEU A 101 -18.51 -9.61 1.93
N GLY A 102 -17.26 -10.00 2.20
CA GLY A 102 -16.71 -11.30 1.85
C GLY A 102 -16.52 -12.23 3.05
N ALA A 103 -16.17 -13.48 2.77
CA ALA A 103 -15.81 -14.46 3.78
C ALA A 103 -14.72 -15.42 3.27
N LYS A 104 -13.74 -15.76 4.12
CA LYS A 104 -12.68 -16.71 3.80
C LYS A 104 -12.32 -17.59 5.00
N PHE A 105 -11.69 -18.73 4.72
CA PHE A 105 -11.11 -19.59 5.74
C PHE A 105 -9.71 -19.10 6.14
N GLY A 106 -9.34 -19.29 7.40
CA GLY A 106 -8.00 -18.98 7.92
C GLY A 106 -8.04 -18.52 9.38
N THR A 107 -6.98 -17.84 9.80
CA THR A 107 -6.90 -17.13 11.09
C THR A 107 -6.59 -15.66 10.83
N LEU A 108 -7.04 -14.76 11.72
CA LEU A 108 -6.76 -13.32 11.56
C LEU A 108 -5.26 -13.02 11.58
N ALA A 109 -4.49 -13.75 12.38
CA ALA A 109 -3.04 -13.58 12.50
C ALA A 109 -2.25 -13.92 11.22
N GLN A 110 -2.87 -14.58 10.24
CA GLN A 110 -2.23 -15.06 9.01
C GLN A 110 -2.74 -14.38 7.74
N VAL A 111 -3.70 -13.45 7.84
CA VAL A 111 -4.15 -12.71 6.66
C VAL A 111 -3.04 -11.78 6.18
N GLN A 112 -3.02 -11.45 4.89
CA GLN A 112 -2.08 -10.47 4.31
C GLN A 112 -2.84 -9.32 3.64
N GLY A 113 -2.22 -8.14 3.60
CA GLY A 113 -2.79 -6.94 2.98
C GLY A 113 -4.03 -6.40 3.72
N ALA A 114 -4.11 -6.62 5.03
CA ALA A 114 -5.12 -6.02 5.88
C ALA A 114 -4.81 -4.53 6.08
N PHE A 115 -5.81 -3.67 5.96
CA PHE A 115 -5.73 -2.32 6.49
C PHE A 115 -6.00 -2.31 8.00
N ALA A 116 -7.01 -3.08 8.43
CA ALA A 116 -7.41 -3.23 9.81
C ALA A 116 -7.85 -4.68 10.12
N LEU A 117 -7.76 -5.04 11.40
CA LEU A 117 -8.26 -6.32 11.92
C LEU A 117 -9.36 -6.09 12.96
N GLY A 118 -10.49 -6.81 12.85
CA GLY A 118 -11.57 -6.79 13.84
C GLY A 118 -11.56 -8.06 14.69
N VAL A 119 -11.35 -7.92 15.99
CA VAL A 119 -11.23 -9.06 16.93
C VAL A 119 -12.34 -9.00 17.96
N GLY A 120 -13.13 -10.06 18.05
CA GLY A 120 -14.04 -10.28 19.16
C GLY A 120 -13.25 -10.65 20.42
N THR A 121 -13.42 -9.87 21.47
CA THR A 121 -12.70 -10.02 22.74
C THR A 121 -13.66 -10.39 23.87
N GLY A 122 -13.14 -11.12 24.85
CA GLY A 122 -13.85 -11.35 26.11
C GLY A 122 -13.78 -10.12 27.02
N GLU A 123 -14.30 -10.25 28.23
CA GLU A 123 -14.26 -9.19 29.26
C GLU A 123 -12.88 -8.57 29.45
N ARG A 124 -11.86 -9.42 29.55
CA ARG A 124 -10.46 -9.03 29.68
C ARG A 124 -9.79 -9.09 28.31
N TRP A 125 -10.04 -8.11 27.47
CA TRP A 125 -9.45 -8.02 26.11
C TRP A 125 -7.91 -7.93 26.12
N ARG A 126 -7.32 -7.58 27.27
CA ARG A 126 -5.87 -7.53 27.50
C ARG A 126 -5.21 -8.89 27.75
N ARG A 127 -5.98 -9.91 28.10
CA ARG A 127 -5.47 -11.27 28.25
C ARG A 127 -5.84 -12.06 27.00
N PRO A 128 -5.01 -13.04 26.59
CA PRO A 128 -5.50 -14.05 25.67
C PRO A 128 -6.75 -14.64 26.32
N GLY A 129 -7.91 -14.37 25.72
CA GLY A 129 -9.15 -15.04 26.10
C GLY A 129 -9.04 -16.53 25.84
N GLU A 130 -10.10 -17.27 26.06
CA GLU A 130 -10.13 -18.68 25.64
C GLU A 130 -10.54 -18.78 24.14
N ASN A 131 -11.10 -17.71 23.55
CA ASN A 131 -11.44 -17.65 22.12
C ASN A 131 -10.19 -17.83 21.25
N HIS A 132 -10.24 -18.84 20.37
CA HIS A 132 -9.17 -19.17 19.42
C HIS A 132 -8.58 -17.95 18.71
N GLU A 133 -9.42 -17.07 18.14
CA GLU A 133 -8.91 -15.90 17.40
C GLU A 133 -8.22 -14.89 18.31
N ASN A 134 -8.76 -14.67 19.53
CA ASN A 134 -8.13 -13.80 20.51
C ASN A 134 -6.75 -14.37 20.94
N VAL A 135 -6.68 -15.67 21.21
CA VAL A 135 -5.41 -16.36 21.52
C VAL A 135 -4.39 -16.20 20.39
N GLN A 136 -4.79 -16.44 19.15
CA GLN A 136 -3.89 -16.33 17.99
C GLN A 136 -3.38 -14.90 17.81
N MET A 137 -4.26 -13.91 17.96
CA MET A 137 -3.89 -12.49 17.87
C MET A 137 -2.94 -12.07 18.99
N HIS A 138 -3.16 -12.51 20.22
CA HIS A 138 -2.23 -12.28 21.34
C HIS A 138 -0.87 -12.89 21.09
N ARG A 139 -0.81 -14.14 20.61
CA ARG A 139 0.43 -14.81 20.19
C ARG A 139 1.13 -14.09 19.03
N ALA A 140 0.38 -13.41 18.18
CA ALA A 140 0.91 -12.64 17.07
C ALA A 140 1.42 -11.24 17.46
N GLY A 141 1.25 -10.82 18.72
CA GLY A 141 1.78 -9.55 19.24
C GLY A 141 0.73 -8.59 19.80
N LEU A 142 -0.58 -8.88 19.65
CA LEU A 142 -1.64 -7.97 20.10
C LEU A 142 -1.56 -7.67 21.60
N GLY A 143 -1.23 -8.65 22.44
CA GLY A 143 -1.17 -8.46 23.89
C GLY A 143 -0.15 -7.41 24.31
N HIS A 144 1.03 -7.41 23.67
CA HIS A 144 2.06 -6.41 23.92
C HIS A 144 1.61 -5.00 23.49
N LEU A 145 0.94 -4.89 22.34
CA LEU A 145 0.43 -3.61 21.83
C LEU A 145 -0.64 -3.02 22.75
N VAL A 146 -1.57 -3.87 23.19
CA VAL A 146 -2.63 -3.50 24.14
C VAL A 146 -2.02 -2.98 25.44
N GLN A 147 -1.07 -3.71 26.01
CA GLN A 147 -0.38 -3.31 27.24
C GLN A 147 0.36 -1.98 27.06
N THR A 148 1.08 -1.80 25.95
CA THR A 148 1.88 -0.61 25.68
C THR A 148 1.01 0.64 25.54
N GLN A 149 -0.14 0.56 24.88
CA GLN A 149 -1.00 1.72 24.60
C GLN A 149 -1.94 2.08 25.74
N TYR A 150 -2.32 1.10 26.57
CA TYR A 150 -3.36 1.30 27.58
C TYR A 150 -2.91 1.01 29.03
N GLY A 151 -1.61 0.79 29.25
CA GLY A 151 -1.00 0.69 30.59
C GLY A 151 -1.53 -0.48 31.43
N ASP A 152 -1.76 -0.24 32.73
CA ASP A 152 -2.28 -1.22 33.70
C ASP A 152 -3.75 -1.03 34.09
N ASP A 153 -4.45 -0.08 33.46
CA ASP A 153 -5.88 0.18 33.71
C ASP A 153 -6.69 -1.14 33.55
N ASP A 154 -7.66 -1.43 34.42
CA ASP A 154 -8.27 -2.77 34.52
C ASP A 154 -8.98 -3.24 33.23
N GLY A 155 -9.14 -2.33 32.26
CA GLY A 155 -9.23 -2.71 30.85
C GLY A 155 -10.41 -3.63 30.59
N ILE A 156 -11.53 -3.39 31.25
CA ILE A 156 -12.77 -4.09 30.98
C ILE A 156 -13.48 -3.32 29.87
N LEU A 157 -13.60 -3.94 28.70
CA LEU A 157 -14.55 -3.46 27.70
C LEU A 157 -15.95 -3.78 28.20
N ARG A 158 -16.90 -2.86 28.18
CA ARG A 158 -18.32 -3.21 28.42
C ARG A 158 -18.91 -3.87 27.18
N ILE A 159 -20.03 -4.57 27.34
CA ILE A 159 -20.73 -5.16 26.19
C ILE A 159 -21.15 -4.02 25.24
N GLY A 160 -20.86 -4.19 23.95
CA GLY A 160 -21.08 -3.20 22.90
C GLY A 160 -19.93 -2.19 22.75
N GLU A 161 -18.98 -2.15 23.68
CA GLU A 161 -17.83 -1.25 23.56
C GLU A 161 -16.74 -1.81 22.65
N LEU A 162 -15.94 -0.88 22.10
CA LEU A 162 -14.75 -1.18 21.34
C LEU A 162 -13.55 -0.33 21.79
N ARG A 163 -12.35 -0.80 21.44
CA ARG A 163 -11.09 -0.06 21.50
C ARG A 163 -10.32 -0.24 20.20
N VAL A 164 -9.60 0.80 19.79
CA VAL A 164 -8.72 0.79 18.62
C VAL A 164 -7.28 0.74 19.10
N VAL A 165 -6.54 -0.29 18.70
CA VAL A 165 -5.13 -0.46 19.05
C VAL A 165 -4.31 -0.21 17.79
N ASP A 166 -3.49 0.82 17.79
CA ASP A 166 -2.63 1.11 16.64
C ASP A 166 -1.52 0.03 16.53
N VAL A 167 -1.11 -0.32 15.32
CA VAL A 167 -0.06 -1.32 15.08
C VAL A 167 1.13 -0.62 14.41
N PRO A 168 2.21 -0.33 15.16
CA PRO A 168 3.40 0.33 14.62
C PRO A 168 4.01 -0.44 13.44
N ALA A 169 4.64 0.27 12.49
CA ALA A 169 5.32 -0.34 11.34
C ALA A 169 6.41 -1.34 11.74
N SER A 170 7.02 -1.15 12.92
CA SER A 170 8.03 -2.06 13.47
C SER A 170 7.45 -3.37 14.03
N ASP A 171 6.15 -3.41 14.32
CA ASP A 171 5.51 -4.54 15.00
C ASP A 171 5.39 -5.78 14.09
N SER A 172 5.58 -6.96 14.69
CA SER A 172 5.54 -8.22 13.96
C SER A 172 4.16 -8.53 13.38
N LEU A 173 3.09 -8.09 14.04
CA LEU A 173 1.71 -8.26 13.57
C LEU A 173 1.49 -7.48 12.27
N ARG A 174 1.99 -6.24 12.18
CA ARG A 174 1.91 -5.44 10.96
C ARG A 174 2.77 -6.01 9.85
N LYS A 175 4.00 -6.45 10.14
CA LYS A 175 4.87 -7.12 9.15
C LYS A 175 4.22 -8.37 8.56
N LYS A 176 3.48 -9.13 9.37
CA LYS A 176 2.78 -10.35 8.93
C LYS A 176 1.51 -10.03 8.15
N THR A 177 0.71 -9.07 8.64
CA THR A 177 -0.66 -8.88 8.16
C THR A 177 -0.90 -7.67 7.28
N GLY A 178 -0.03 -6.67 7.36
CA GLY A 178 -0.22 -5.33 6.81
C GLY A 178 -1.06 -4.40 7.69
N ALA A 179 -1.72 -4.92 8.74
CA ALA A 179 -2.69 -4.15 9.52
C ALA A 179 -2.06 -2.94 10.21
N HIS A 180 -2.72 -1.78 10.08
CA HIS A 180 -2.30 -0.53 10.70
C HIS A 180 -2.89 -0.35 12.10
N PHE A 181 -4.02 -1.00 12.37
CA PHE A 181 -4.68 -1.01 13.67
C PHE A 181 -5.56 -2.26 13.83
N VAL A 182 -5.87 -2.58 15.08
CA VAL A 182 -6.81 -3.64 15.47
C VAL A 182 -7.97 -3.01 16.22
N VAL A 183 -9.21 -3.36 15.85
CA VAL A 183 -10.41 -3.00 16.59
C VAL A 183 -10.81 -4.16 17.48
N CYS A 184 -10.64 -4.00 18.79
CA CYS A 184 -11.07 -4.94 19.81
C CYS A 184 -12.51 -4.62 20.20
N VAL A 185 -13.43 -5.56 20.01
CA VAL A 185 -14.86 -5.36 20.27
C VAL A 185 -15.33 -6.38 21.29
N ARG A 186 -16.15 -5.98 22.27
CA ARG A 186 -16.84 -6.93 23.17
C ARG A 186 -18.30 -7.04 22.77
N GLY A 187 -18.70 -8.19 22.21
CA GLY A 187 -20.10 -8.47 21.93
C GLY A 187 -20.88 -9.00 23.14
N PRO A 188 -22.19 -9.28 22.98
CA PRO A 188 -23.00 -9.91 24.02
C PRO A 188 -22.51 -11.32 24.38
N VAL A 189 -22.89 -11.79 25.57
CA VAL A 189 -22.49 -13.09 26.12
C VAL A 189 -23.74 -13.88 26.51
N VAL A 190 -24.08 -14.95 25.79
CA VAL A 190 -25.21 -15.84 26.15
C VAL A 190 -24.76 -17.11 26.86
N ASN A 191 -23.46 -17.26 27.09
CA ASN A 191 -22.95 -18.35 27.91
C ASN A 191 -23.12 -18.00 29.39
N GLN A 192 -24.01 -18.70 30.08
CA GLN A 192 -24.31 -18.49 31.50
C GLN A 192 -23.07 -18.63 32.41
N ASP A 193 -22.07 -19.37 31.96
CA ASP A 193 -20.83 -19.63 32.71
C ASP A 193 -19.78 -18.50 32.53
N LYS A 194 -20.09 -17.47 31.75
CA LYS A 194 -19.15 -16.38 31.41
C LYS A 194 -19.62 -15.04 31.99
N PRO A 195 -18.70 -14.19 32.47
CA PRO A 195 -19.04 -12.85 32.95
C PRO A 195 -19.73 -11.98 31.90
N GLY A 196 -20.75 -11.25 32.34
CA GLY A 196 -21.58 -10.43 31.46
C GLY A 196 -22.69 -11.21 30.73
N PHE A 197 -23.09 -12.38 31.24
CA PHE A 197 -24.23 -13.13 30.70
C PHE A 197 -25.48 -12.24 30.60
N CYS A 198 -25.99 -12.07 29.38
CA CYS A 198 -27.14 -11.22 29.08
C CYS A 198 -28.46 -12.00 28.99
N GLY A 199 -28.54 -13.18 29.62
CA GLY A 199 -29.73 -14.04 29.63
C GLY A 199 -29.84 -14.97 28.43
N ALA A 200 -30.65 -16.03 28.57
CA ALA A 200 -30.88 -17.03 27.52
C ALA A 200 -31.81 -16.50 26.40
N ASP A 201 -32.68 -15.55 26.73
CA ASP A 201 -33.57 -14.91 25.76
C ASP A 201 -32.86 -13.75 25.05
N TYR A 202 -32.08 -14.14 24.04
CA TYR A 202 -31.22 -13.25 23.25
C TYR A 202 -31.99 -12.11 22.55
N ALA A 203 -33.27 -12.32 22.22
CA ALA A 203 -34.08 -11.35 21.50
C ALA A 203 -34.68 -10.31 22.47
N SER A 204 -35.29 -10.75 23.57
CA SER A 204 -35.96 -9.83 24.50
C SER A 204 -34.98 -8.98 25.31
N ASN A 205 -33.74 -9.44 25.51
CA ASN A 205 -32.72 -8.72 26.27
C ASN A 205 -31.89 -7.73 25.43
N GLY A 206 -32.25 -7.50 24.16
CA GLY A 206 -31.55 -6.55 23.28
C GLY A 206 -30.14 -7.00 22.86
N ALA A 207 -29.76 -8.25 23.13
CA ALA A 207 -28.44 -8.77 22.78
C ALA A 207 -28.23 -8.80 21.26
N GLU A 208 -29.29 -9.06 20.48
CA GLU A 208 -29.23 -8.98 19.01
C GLU A 208 -28.90 -7.56 18.52
N ALA A 209 -29.64 -6.55 18.99
CA ALA A 209 -29.37 -5.15 18.67
C ALA A 209 -27.98 -4.71 19.14
N THR A 210 -27.52 -5.25 20.27
CA THR A 210 -26.19 -4.98 20.83
C THR A 210 -25.08 -5.60 19.96
N LEU A 211 -25.26 -6.81 19.45
CA LEU A 211 -24.31 -7.43 18.52
C LEU A 211 -24.24 -6.68 17.20
N GLU A 212 -25.40 -6.31 16.64
CA GLU A 212 -25.49 -5.49 15.43
C GLU A 212 -24.81 -4.14 15.62
N GLY A 213 -25.09 -3.45 16.73
CA GLY A 213 -24.44 -2.20 17.11
C GLY A 213 -22.92 -2.35 17.25
N ALA A 214 -22.45 -3.45 17.83
CA ALA A 214 -21.02 -3.73 17.95
C ALA A 214 -20.32 -3.87 16.59
N TYR A 215 -20.94 -4.55 15.61
CA TYR A 215 -20.42 -4.61 14.24
C TYR A 215 -20.47 -3.25 13.55
N LEU A 216 -21.57 -2.52 13.69
CA LEU A 216 -21.72 -1.20 13.07
C LEU A 216 -20.66 -0.22 13.60
N SER A 217 -20.46 -0.15 14.92
CA SER A 217 -19.43 0.68 15.53
C SER A 217 -18.02 0.28 15.09
N MET A 218 -17.75 -1.03 14.93
CA MET A 218 -16.48 -1.50 14.37
C MET A 218 -16.29 -1.02 12.92
N PHE A 219 -17.31 -1.15 12.07
CA PHE A 219 -17.26 -0.72 10.68
C PHE A 219 -17.05 0.79 10.56
N GLU A 220 -17.74 1.58 11.39
CA GLU A 220 -17.61 3.03 11.47
C GLU A 220 -16.20 3.45 11.93
N ALA A 221 -15.67 2.82 12.99
CA ALA A 221 -14.32 3.10 13.48
C ALA A 221 -13.25 2.88 12.39
N VAL A 222 -13.40 1.81 11.60
CA VAL A 222 -12.50 1.54 10.47
C VAL A 222 -12.68 2.55 9.35
N ALA A 223 -13.91 2.93 9.03
CA ALA A 223 -14.21 3.89 7.98
C ALA A 223 -13.61 5.28 8.26
N VAL A 224 -13.69 5.76 9.50
CA VAL A 224 -13.07 7.03 9.91
C VAL A 224 -11.57 7.02 9.64
N ARG A 225 -10.86 5.96 10.05
CA ARG A 225 -9.41 5.83 9.82
C ARG A 225 -9.07 5.68 8.32
N ALA A 226 -9.92 5.00 7.56
CA ALA A 226 -9.76 4.87 6.11
C ALA A 226 -9.95 6.23 5.40
N ASP A 227 -10.89 7.05 5.85
CA ASP A 227 -11.10 8.40 5.32
C ASP A 227 -9.91 9.31 5.66
N ASP A 228 -9.38 9.24 6.90
CA ASP A 228 -8.18 9.97 7.30
C ASP A 228 -6.94 9.59 6.49
N ALA A 229 -6.81 8.31 6.15
CA ALA A 229 -5.74 7.80 5.29
C ALA A 229 -5.89 8.32 3.86
N THR A 230 -7.10 8.29 3.31
CA THR A 230 -7.40 8.80 1.96
C THR A 230 -7.14 10.30 1.87
N ARG A 231 -7.62 11.09 2.84
CA ARG A 231 -7.37 12.54 2.91
C ARG A 231 -5.88 12.84 2.92
N ALA A 232 -5.13 12.20 3.82
CA ALA A 232 -3.69 12.43 3.92
C ALA A 232 -2.93 12.12 2.62
N ARG A 233 -3.32 11.06 1.91
CA ARG A 233 -2.74 10.74 0.60
C ARG A 233 -3.12 11.77 -0.47
N MET A 234 -4.37 12.22 -0.50
CA MET A 234 -4.80 13.27 -1.43
C MET A 234 -4.06 14.58 -1.16
N ASP A 235 -3.87 14.96 0.09
CA ASP A 235 -3.12 16.14 0.48
C ASP A 235 -1.66 16.02 0.05
N ALA A 236 -1.02 14.87 0.32
CA ALA A 236 0.33 14.60 -0.17
C ALA A 236 0.42 14.65 -1.71
N LYS A 237 -0.56 14.09 -2.44
CA LYS A 237 -0.61 14.15 -3.91
C LYS A 237 -0.76 15.59 -4.40
N ARG A 238 -1.58 16.41 -3.74
CA ARG A 238 -1.75 17.84 -4.06
C ARG A 238 -0.46 18.60 -3.84
N GLU A 239 0.21 18.39 -2.71
CA GLU A 239 1.52 19.00 -2.41
C GLU A 239 2.57 18.61 -3.45
N ILE A 240 2.70 17.32 -3.76
CA ILE A 240 3.62 16.82 -4.80
C ILE A 240 3.31 17.44 -6.16
N THR A 241 2.03 17.57 -6.51
CA THR A 241 1.60 18.15 -7.80
C THR A 241 1.90 19.64 -7.87
N GLN A 242 1.63 20.40 -6.80
CA GLN A 242 1.98 21.81 -6.73
C GLN A 242 3.49 22.02 -6.78
N ALA A 243 4.26 21.14 -6.14
CA ALA A 243 5.71 21.17 -6.14
C ALA A 243 6.30 20.95 -7.53
N LYS A 244 5.77 20.00 -8.31
CA LYS A 244 6.18 19.79 -9.71
C LYS A 244 6.01 21.03 -10.59
N ARG A 245 5.10 21.94 -10.24
CA ARG A 245 4.85 23.19 -10.99
C ARG A 245 5.81 24.32 -10.61
N ARG A 246 6.38 24.30 -9.41
CA ARG A 246 7.42 25.23 -8.99
C ARG A 246 8.76 24.65 -9.43
N LYS A 247 9.71 25.46 -9.93
CA LYS A 247 11.11 25.01 -9.96
C LYS A 247 11.47 24.77 -8.49
N GLN A 248 11.56 23.51 -8.10
CA GLN A 248 11.56 23.11 -6.70
C GLN A 248 12.85 23.58 -6.04
N ASP A 249 12.76 24.59 -5.17
CA ASP A 249 13.87 24.93 -4.28
C ASP A 249 14.00 23.84 -3.22
N THR A 250 15.21 23.68 -2.69
CA THR A 250 15.60 22.60 -1.78
C THR A 250 14.77 22.60 -0.49
N GLU A 251 14.44 23.78 0.05
CA GLU A 251 13.61 23.89 1.26
C GLU A 251 12.17 23.39 1.03
N ASP A 252 11.57 23.76 -0.11
CA ASP A 252 10.24 23.29 -0.49
C ASP A 252 10.25 21.76 -0.65
N LEU A 253 11.29 21.19 -1.26
CA LEU A 253 11.47 19.74 -1.37
C LEU A 253 11.53 19.06 0.00
N ILE A 254 12.32 19.57 0.94
CA ILE A 254 12.42 19.01 2.30
C ILE A 254 11.04 19.05 2.99
N ARG A 255 10.29 20.16 2.90
CA ARG A 255 8.95 20.27 3.50
C ARG A 255 8.02 19.18 2.97
N ILE A 256 7.99 18.98 1.65
CA ILE A 256 7.16 17.95 1.01
C ILE A 256 7.60 16.55 1.43
N MET A 257 8.91 16.32 1.50
CA MET A 257 9.44 15.02 1.91
C MET A 257 9.12 14.70 3.38
N ARG A 258 9.00 15.70 4.26
CA ARG A 258 8.50 15.50 5.63
C ARG A 258 7.03 15.09 5.65
N ALA A 259 6.19 15.75 4.84
CA ALA A 259 4.79 15.36 4.71
C ALA A 259 4.65 13.93 4.15
N ALA A 260 5.43 13.58 3.13
CA ALA A 260 5.49 12.23 2.59
C ALA A 260 6.04 11.21 3.62
N HIS A 261 7.01 11.59 4.45
CA HIS A 261 7.51 10.74 5.53
C HIS A 261 6.46 10.46 6.60
N SER A 262 5.59 11.43 6.92
CA SER A 262 4.44 11.18 7.79
C SER A 262 3.53 10.06 7.26
N CYS A 263 3.44 9.91 5.93
CA CYS A 263 2.73 8.78 5.33
C CYS A 263 3.46 7.45 5.55
N VAL A 264 4.80 7.42 5.64
CA VAL A 264 5.58 6.22 6.05
C VAL A 264 5.38 5.91 7.53
N ASP A 265 5.38 6.93 8.40
CA ASP A 265 5.18 6.74 9.84
C ASP A 265 3.80 6.16 10.15
N ARG A 266 2.79 6.62 9.41
CA ARG A 266 1.42 6.06 9.39
C ARG A 266 1.34 4.76 8.58
N GLY A 267 2.42 4.42 7.89
CA GLY A 267 2.65 3.38 6.88
C GLY A 267 1.55 3.22 5.84
N LEU A 268 1.00 4.36 5.43
CA LEU A 268 0.21 4.52 4.22
C LEU A 268 1.02 4.24 2.95
N VAL A 269 2.34 4.35 3.05
CA VAL A 269 3.34 3.96 2.04
C VAL A 269 4.50 3.26 2.72
N ASP A 270 5.13 2.30 2.06
CA ASP A 270 6.25 1.54 2.64
C ASP A 270 7.58 2.31 2.57
N ARG A 271 7.81 3.03 1.46
CA ARG A 271 9.08 3.67 1.14
C ARG A 271 8.86 4.94 0.33
N LEU A 272 9.81 5.88 0.42
CA LEU A 272 9.82 7.11 -0.37
C LEU A 272 10.87 7.06 -1.46
N GLY A 273 10.56 7.72 -2.58
CA GLY A 273 11.50 7.95 -3.67
C GLY A 273 11.47 9.41 -4.13
N LEU A 274 12.58 9.87 -4.68
CA LEU A 274 12.73 11.18 -5.30
C LEU A 274 12.75 11.05 -6.82
N CYS A 275 12.35 12.09 -7.54
CA CYS A 275 12.33 12.09 -9.00
C CYS A 275 12.80 13.44 -9.55
N ASN A 276 13.66 13.42 -10.56
CA ASN A 276 14.26 14.61 -11.20
C ASN A 276 14.98 15.54 -10.22
N VAL A 277 15.70 14.97 -9.24
CA VAL A 277 16.43 15.73 -8.22
C VAL A 277 17.92 15.82 -8.55
N THR A 278 18.52 16.97 -8.20
CA THR A 278 19.98 17.14 -8.24
C THR A 278 20.66 16.43 -7.06
N LEU A 279 21.98 16.26 -7.11
CA LEU A 279 22.75 15.68 -6.00
C LEU A 279 22.58 16.49 -4.71
N ALA A 280 22.72 17.82 -4.79
CA ALA A 280 22.55 18.71 -3.63
C ALA A 280 21.16 18.59 -2.99
N GLN A 281 20.11 18.40 -3.80
CA GLN A 281 18.75 18.18 -3.29
C GLN A 281 18.60 16.83 -2.59
N LEU A 282 19.18 15.75 -3.15
CA LEU A 282 19.20 14.43 -2.52
C LEU A 282 19.93 14.49 -1.17
N GLU A 283 21.12 15.08 -1.14
CA GLU A 283 21.92 15.26 0.08
C GLU A 283 21.17 16.07 1.14
N ALA A 284 20.48 17.14 0.74
CA ALA A 284 19.70 17.96 1.65
C ALA A 284 18.50 17.21 2.27
N VAL A 285 17.80 16.37 1.50
CA VAL A 285 16.70 15.53 2.02
C VAL A 285 17.23 14.49 3.00
N LEU A 286 18.35 13.82 2.67
CA LEU A 286 18.99 12.87 3.56
C LEU A 286 19.53 13.54 4.83
N GLY A 287 20.14 14.72 4.70
CA GLY A 287 20.62 15.54 5.82
C GLY A 287 19.50 16.04 6.74
N ALA A 288 18.27 16.15 6.23
CA ALA A 288 17.08 16.40 7.03
C ALA A 288 16.55 15.16 7.77
N GLY A 289 17.24 14.02 7.67
CA GLY A 289 16.89 12.77 8.35
C GLY A 289 15.79 11.95 7.68
N ILE A 290 15.46 12.24 6.42
CA ILE A 290 14.36 11.58 5.71
C ILE A 290 14.91 10.42 4.87
N PRO A 291 14.56 9.16 5.15
CA PRO A 291 15.03 8.03 4.37
C PRO A 291 14.50 8.07 2.92
N VAL A 292 15.40 7.89 1.96
CA VAL A 292 15.09 7.81 0.52
C VAL A 292 15.47 6.43 0.02
N ALA A 293 14.48 5.67 -0.45
CA ALA A 293 14.70 4.32 -0.97
C ALA A 293 15.11 4.29 -2.45
N SER A 294 14.70 5.30 -3.21
CA SER A 294 15.05 5.38 -4.63
C SER A 294 15.13 6.80 -5.18
N VAL A 295 15.90 6.97 -6.25
CA VAL A 295 15.99 8.21 -7.04
C VAL A 295 15.69 7.89 -8.50
N GLN A 296 14.74 8.59 -9.09
CA GLN A 296 14.33 8.44 -10.47
C GLN A 296 14.78 9.62 -11.32
N ASN A 297 15.88 9.45 -12.06
CA ASN A 297 16.45 10.48 -12.92
C ASN A 297 16.68 9.92 -14.34
N GLU A 298 16.89 10.84 -15.30
CA GLU A 298 17.17 10.47 -16.69
C GLU A 298 18.56 9.84 -16.79
N LEU A 299 18.62 8.64 -17.38
CA LEU A 299 19.85 7.93 -17.71
C LEU A 299 19.59 7.09 -18.94
N SER A 300 20.41 7.26 -19.99
CA SER A 300 20.32 6.48 -21.22
C SER A 300 21.69 6.37 -21.88
N ALA A 301 21.82 5.51 -22.89
CA ALA A 301 23.04 5.39 -23.68
C ALA A 301 23.50 6.70 -24.37
N TRP A 302 22.66 7.75 -24.37
CA TRP A 302 22.97 9.07 -24.93
C TRP A 302 22.98 10.19 -23.90
N ASP A 303 22.42 9.94 -22.71
CA ASP A 303 22.39 10.91 -21.63
C ASP A 303 22.93 10.28 -20.36
N MET A 304 24.23 10.47 -20.17
CA MET A 304 24.98 9.98 -19.01
C MET A 304 25.11 11.04 -17.92
N ARG A 305 24.38 12.16 -17.99
CA ARG A 305 24.55 13.28 -17.03
C ARG A 305 24.30 12.89 -15.58
N SER A 306 23.44 11.91 -15.33
CA SER A 306 23.23 11.38 -13.96
C SER A 306 24.40 10.54 -13.44
N ALA A 307 25.18 9.92 -14.34
CA ALA A 307 26.38 9.14 -14.01
C ALA A 307 27.66 9.98 -13.93
N ARG A 308 27.71 11.11 -14.65
CA ARG A 308 28.88 12.00 -14.67
C ARG A 308 28.91 12.91 -13.45
N ALA A 309 30.08 13.38 -13.06
CA ALA A 309 30.20 14.38 -11.99
C ALA A 309 29.60 15.75 -12.36
N SER A 310 29.52 16.08 -13.65
CA SER A 310 29.03 17.38 -14.15
C SER A 310 27.63 17.30 -14.76
N GLY A 311 26.95 18.44 -14.80
CA GLY A 311 25.59 18.57 -15.34
C GLY A 311 24.52 18.64 -14.26
N LYS A 312 23.26 18.86 -14.67
CA LYS A 312 22.14 19.12 -13.76
C LYS A 312 21.94 18.02 -12.70
N PHE A 313 22.14 16.76 -13.09
CA PHE A 313 22.00 15.59 -12.20
C PHE A 313 23.35 14.96 -11.86
N GLY A 314 24.44 15.71 -12.04
CA GLY A 314 25.79 15.20 -11.91
C GLY A 314 26.02 14.54 -10.55
N GLY A 315 26.63 13.36 -10.57
CA GLY A 315 27.01 12.56 -9.40
C GLY A 315 25.87 11.78 -8.75
N THR A 316 24.62 11.96 -9.18
CA THR A 316 23.46 11.33 -8.52
C THR A 316 23.47 9.81 -8.58
N LEU A 317 23.85 9.19 -9.70
CA LEU A 317 23.94 7.73 -9.82
C LEU A 317 25.07 7.17 -8.95
N GLN A 318 26.25 7.80 -8.99
CA GLN A 318 27.38 7.36 -8.16
C GLN A 318 27.03 7.47 -6.67
N TYR A 319 26.43 8.58 -6.27
CA TYR A 319 25.99 8.77 -4.89
C TYR A 319 24.97 7.71 -4.46
N CYS A 320 24.02 7.36 -5.33
CA CYS A 320 23.04 6.30 -5.05
C CYS A 320 23.72 4.94 -4.88
N GLN A 321 24.70 4.61 -5.74
CA GLN A 321 25.50 3.40 -5.63
C GLN A 321 26.24 3.33 -4.28
N ASP A 322 26.90 4.42 -3.90
CA ASP A 322 27.73 4.50 -2.69
C ASP A 322 26.89 4.40 -1.39
N HIS A 323 25.63 4.86 -1.43
CA HIS A 323 24.73 4.89 -0.28
C HIS A 323 23.68 3.77 -0.27
N GLY A 324 23.74 2.83 -1.22
CA GLY A 324 22.77 1.73 -1.32
C GLY A 324 21.34 2.19 -1.64
N ILE A 325 21.19 3.33 -2.34
CA ILE A 325 19.90 3.87 -2.79
C ILE A 325 19.63 3.33 -4.20
N ALA A 326 18.43 2.82 -4.47
CA ALA A 326 18.10 2.34 -5.81
C ALA A 326 18.01 3.52 -6.80
N PHE A 327 18.69 3.43 -7.93
CA PHE A 327 18.59 4.43 -8.99
C PHE A 327 17.66 3.91 -10.09
N ILE A 328 16.54 4.58 -10.33
CA ILE A 328 15.57 4.21 -11.35
C ILE A 328 15.82 5.04 -12.61
N ALA A 329 16.38 4.43 -13.65
CA ALA A 329 16.60 5.11 -14.93
C ALA A 329 15.30 5.28 -15.71
N ILE A 330 14.90 6.54 -15.91
CA ILE A 330 13.83 6.90 -16.85
C ILE A 330 14.40 7.27 -18.21
N LYS A 331 13.56 7.07 -19.24
CA LYS A 331 13.93 7.30 -20.64
C LYS A 331 15.22 6.56 -21.03
N THR A 332 15.35 5.32 -20.57
CA THR A 332 16.51 4.45 -20.83
C THR A 332 16.92 4.40 -22.31
N PHE A 333 15.96 4.59 -23.21
CA PHE A 333 16.16 4.62 -24.66
C PHE A 333 16.09 6.02 -25.31
N GLY A 334 16.40 7.08 -24.56
CA GLY A 334 16.43 8.47 -25.06
C GLY A 334 15.06 9.16 -25.21
N GLY A 335 13.96 8.46 -24.88
CA GLY A 335 12.61 9.03 -24.92
C GLY A 335 12.06 9.31 -26.32
N THR A 336 10.99 10.12 -26.39
CA THR A 336 10.29 10.42 -27.66
C THR A 336 11.08 11.30 -28.63
N ALA A 337 12.00 12.13 -28.11
CA ALA A 337 12.90 12.93 -28.92
C ALA A 337 13.81 12.04 -29.78
N PHE A 338 14.25 10.91 -29.21
CA PHE A 338 15.17 10.00 -29.86
C PHE A 338 14.53 9.15 -30.98
N ARG A 339 13.26 8.77 -30.82
CA ARG A 339 12.49 8.05 -31.86
C ARG A 339 12.41 8.80 -33.20
N LYS A 340 12.66 10.11 -33.19
CA LYS A 340 12.56 10.97 -34.37
C LYS A 340 13.89 11.19 -35.09
N ASP A 341 15.00 10.71 -34.54
CA ASP A 341 16.33 10.84 -35.12
C ASP A 341 16.84 9.49 -35.66
N PRO A 342 16.81 9.27 -36.99
CA PRO A 342 17.31 8.04 -37.61
C PRO A 342 18.81 7.81 -37.39
N SER A 343 19.58 8.87 -37.10
CA SER A 343 21.02 8.76 -36.83
C SER A 343 21.31 8.15 -35.46
N GLY A 344 20.36 8.28 -34.53
CA GLY A 344 20.48 7.78 -33.17
C GLY A 344 20.59 6.25 -33.10
N PHE A 345 19.80 5.53 -33.90
CA PHE A 345 19.81 4.05 -33.93
C PHE A 345 21.13 3.50 -34.49
N LYS A 346 21.59 4.06 -35.61
CA LYS A 346 22.90 3.71 -36.19
C LYS A 346 24.05 4.02 -35.24
N GLY A 347 23.96 5.13 -34.50
CA GLY A 347 24.93 5.47 -33.47
C GLY A 347 25.00 4.45 -32.33
N LEU A 348 23.89 3.77 -32.01
CA LEU A 348 23.89 2.73 -30.98
C LEU A 348 24.50 1.42 -31.48
N GLU A 349 24.19 0.98 -32.70
CA GLU A 349 24.83 -0.20 -33.32
C GLU A 349 26.36 -0.03 -33.41
N GLN A 350 26.82 1.16 -33.78
CA GLN A 350 28.25 1.50 -33.82
C GLN A 350 28.90 1.50 -32.44
N ARG A 351 28.16 1.89 -31.40
CA ARG A 351 28.64 1.89 -30.00
C ARG A 351 28.63 0.50 -29.38
N PHE A 352 27.78 -0.40 -29.87
CA PHE A 352 27.61 -1.75 -29.31
C PHE A 352 27.86 -2.83 -30.37
N PRO A 353 29.05 -2.90 -30.99
CA PRO A 353 29.35 -3.90 -32.02
C PRO A 353 29.30 -5.33 -31.47
N LEU A 354 29.42 -5.49 -30.16
CA LEU A 354 29.30 -6.77 -29.45
C LEU A 354 27.85 -7.30 -29.42
N ALA A 355 26.84 -6.46 -29.63
CA ALA A 355 25.44 -6.87 -29.57
C ALA A 355 25.13 -8.01 -30.56
N ALA A 356 25.67 -7.90 -31.79
CA ALA A 356 25.52 -8.94 -32.81
C ALA A 356 26.24 -10.25 -32.44
N ARG A 357 27.33 -10.20 -31.69
CA ARG A 357 28.06 -11.40 -31.23
C ARG A 357 27.27 -12.17 -30.17
N GLU A 358 26.54 -11.44 -29.34
CA GLU A 358 25.76 -11.97 -28.22
C GLU A 358 24.30 -12.30 -28.60
N ASP A 359 23.92 -12.22 -29.88
CA ASP A 359 22.53 -12.36 -30.36
C ASP A 359 21.53 -11.46 -29.60
N MET A 360 21.98 -10.24 -29.30
CA MET A 360 21.19 -9.22 -28.59
C MET A 360 21.00 -7.98 -29.46
N SER A 361 19.92 -7.25 -29.20
CA SER A 361 19.85 -5.88 -29.70
C SER A 361 20.84 -4.98 -28.96
N PRO A 362 21.31 -3.88 -29.57
CA PRO A 362 22.11 -2.88 -28.87
C PRO A 362 21.44 -2.30 -27.61
N PHE A 363 20.10 -2.28 -27.57
CA PHE A 363 19.33 -1.83 -26.41
C PHE A 363 19.37 -2.84 -25.27
N ALA A 364 19.17 -4.13 -25.60
CA ALA A 364 19.27 -5.21 -24.64
C ALA A 364 20.70 -5.28 -24.07
N LEU A 365 21.71 -5.14 -24.94
CA LEU A 365 23.09 -5.11 -24.48
C LEU A 365 23.33 -3.94 -23.53
N TRP A 366 22.93 -2.70 -23.87
CA TRP A 366 23.02 -1.54 -22.98
C TRP A 366 22.39 -1.78 -21.61
N LEU A 367 21.18 -2.35 -21.55
CA LEU A 367 20.49 -2.64 -20.30
C LEU A 367 21.28 -3.58 -19.41
N ALA A 368 21.72 -4.73 -19.96
CA ALA A 368 22.45 -5.76 -19.23
C ALA A 368 23.77 -5.20 -18.67
N CYS A 369 24.52 -4.56 -19.56
CA CYS A 369 25.77 -3.90 -19.32
C CYS A 369 25.72 -2.83 -18.22
N SER A 370 24.79 -1.89 -18.32
CA SER A 370 24.69 -0.80 -17.34
C SER A 370 24.18 -1.30 -15.98
N ALA A 371 23.30 -2.31 -15.95
CA ALA A 371 22.88 -2.94 -14.69
C ALA A 371 24.04 -3.70 -14.01
N GLN A 372 24.94 -4.30 -14.78
CA GLN A 372 26.14 -4.94 -14.25
C GLN A 372 27.14 -3.90 -13.68
N LYS A 373 27.34 -2.78 -14.39
CA LYS A 373 28.23 -1.70 -13.95
C LYS A 373 27.73 -1.01 -12.68
N TRP A 374 26.42 -0.79 -12.57
CA TRP A 374 25.80 -0.14 -11.41
C TRP A 374 24.75 -1.07 -10.80
N PRO A 375 25.11 -1.90 -9.81
CA PRO A 375 24.16 -2.80 -9.15
C PRO A 375 22.94 -2.10 -8.53
N CYS A 376 23.03 -0.80 -8.20
CA CYS A 376 21.88 -0.03 -7.72
C CYS A 376 20.88 0.38 -8.83
N LEU A 377 21.23 0.20 -10.11
CA LEU A 377 20.48 0.67 -11.27
C LEU A 377 19.32 -0.26 -11.62
N VAL A 378 18.12 0.31 -11.66
CA VAL A 378 16.89 -0.33 -12.12
C VAL A 378 16.38 0.40 -13.35
N HIS A 379 16.32 -0.31 -14.48
CA HIS A 379 15.78 0.24 -15.73
C HIS A 379 14.26 0.15 -15.77
N VAL A 380 13.60 1.18 -16.30
CA VAL A 380 12.15 1.17 -16.56
C VAL A 380 11.90 1.48 -18.04
N PRO A 381 12.23 0.54 -18.96
CA PRO A 381 12.04 0.75 -20.38
C PRO A 381 10.55 0.78 -20.76
N GLY A 382 10.18 1.69 -21.65
CA GLY A 382 8.82 1.75 -22.22
C GLY A 382 8.72 0.96 -23.52
N ALA A 383 7.75 0.06 -23.64
CA ALA A 383 7.49 -0.75 -24.83
C ALA A 383 6.02 -0.67 -25.26
N THR A 384 5.77 -0.62 -26.57
CA THR A 384 4.43 -0.69 -27.16
C THR A 384 4.23 -1.94 -28.03
N GLN A 385 5.23 -2.82 -28.08
CA GLN A 385 5.22 -4.08 -28.83
C GLN A 385 5.83 -5.17 -27.96
N ILE A 386 5.26 -6.38 -28.00
CA ILE A 386 5.72 -7.54 -27.23
C ILE A 386 7.18 -7.87 -27.55
N ALA A 387 7.59 -7.76 -28.82
CA ALA A 387 8.97 -8.02 -29.23
C ALA A 387 9.99 -7.19 -28.43
N HIS A 388 9.70 -5.91 -28.15
CA HIS A 388 10.58 -5.06 -27.34
C HIS A 388 10.61 -5.45 -25.86
N VAL A 389 9.48 -5.96 -25.32
CA VAL A 389 9.44 -6.48 -23.94
C VAL A 389 10.33 -7.71 -23.82
N LEU A 390 10.23 -8.64 -24.78
CA LEU A 390 11.05 -9.85 -24.82
C LEU A 390 12.54 -9.52 -24.99
N ASP A 391 12.86 -8.52 -25.80
CA ASP A 391 14.23 -8.04 -25.97
C ASP A 391 14.81 -7.44 -24.67
N CYS A 392 14.03 -6.62 -23.95
CA CYS A 392 14.43 -6.13 -22.62
C CYS A 392 14.57 -7.26 -21.60
N GLN A 393 13.72 -8.30 -21.67
CA GLN A 393 13.80 -9.45 -20.78
C GLN A 393 15.09 -10.25 -21.00
N ARG A 394 15.53 -10.41 -22.25
CA ARG A 394 16.81 -11.07 -22.58
C ARG A 394 18.00 -10.39 -21.89
N ALA A 395 17.97 -9.06 -21.80
CA ALA A 395 18.99 -8.30 -21.09
C ALA A 395 19.08 -8.66 -19.59
N ALA A 396 17.94 -8.89 -18.93
CA ALA A 396 17.90 -9.20 -17.51
C ALA A 396 18.37 -10.63 -17.18
N ILE A 397 18.24 -11.57 -18.14
CA ILE A 397 18.59 -12.98 -17.95
C ILE A 397 20.05 -13.25 -18.35
N SER A 398 20.61 -12.42 -19.22
CA SER A 398 21.96 -12.65 -19.73
C SER A 398 23.00 -12.20 -18.72
N LEU A 399 23.72 -13.17 -18.17
CA LEU A 399 25.00 -12.93 -17.53
C LEU A 399 25.99 -12.58 -18.63
N VAL A 400 26.20 -11.29 -18.85
CA VAL A 400 27.20 -10.82 -19.81
C VAL A 400 28.59 -11.00 -19.17
N SER A 401 29.05 -12.25 -19.07
CA SER A 401 30.35 -12.59 -18.50
C SER A 401 31.51 -12.16 -19.38
N ALA A 402 31.28 -11.96 -20.69
CA ALA A 402 32.31 -11.61 -21.66
C ALA A 402 32.55 -10.09 -21.82
N VAL A 403 31.59 -9.23 -21.47
CA VAL A 403 31.71 -7.76 -21.69
C VAL A 403 32.30 -7.02 -20.49
N ALA A 404 32.31 -7.65 -19.31
CA ALA A 404 32.91 -7.07 -18.10
C ALA A 404 34.43 -6.94 -18.16
N GLU A 405 35.10 -7.73 -19.02
CA GLU A 405 36.55 -7.67 -19.21
C GLU A 405 36.96 -6.80 -20.40
N ASP A 406 36.00 -6.35 -21.22
CA ASP A 406 36.31 -5.66 -22.46
C ASP A 406 36.44 -4.14 -22.24
N SER A 407 37.67 -3.62 -22.34
CA SER A 407 37.97 -2.17 -22.32
C SER A 407 37.14 -1.37 -23.33
N ALA A 408 36.61 -2.01 -24.38
CA ALA A 408 35.67 -1.41 -25.33
C ALA A 408 34.39 -0.92 -24.64
N PHE A 409 33.95 -1.59 -23.57
CA PHE A 409 32.75 -1.23 -22.84
C PHE A 409 32.92 0.08 -22.05
N GLU A 410 34.05 0.25 -21.36
CA GLU A 410 34.40 1.51 -20.69
C GLU A 410 34.57 2.65 -21.69
N GLN A 411 35.21 2.39 -22.82
CA GLN A 411 35.32 3.37 -23.93
C GLN A 411 33.95 3.82 -24.46
N VAL A 412 32.93 2.97 -24.42
CA VAL A 412 31.57 3.35 -24.80
C VAL A 412 30.94 4.33 -23.83
N PHE A 413 31.22 4.25 -22.52
CA PHE A 413 30.74 5.28 -21.57
C PHE A 413 31.53 6.59 -21.69
N ASP A 414 32.85 6.47 -21.90
CA ASP A 414 33.75 7.61 -21.96
C ASP A 414 33.61 8.40 -23.28
N SER A 415 33.26 7.75 -24.39
CA SER A 415 33.10 8.38 -25.72
C SER A 415 31.81 9.18 -25.90
N VAL A 416 30.88 9.16 -24.94
CA VAL A 416 29.66 10.00 -24.97
C VAL A 416 29.95 11.39 -24.37
N SER A 417 31.18 11.64 -23.92
CA SER A 417 31.68 12.94 -23.42
C SER A 417 31.76 13.98 -24.52
#